data_AF-A0A0M8U4S3-F1
#
_entry.id   AF-A0A0M8U4S3-F1
#
_cell.length_a   1.000
_cell.length_b   1.000
_cell.length_c   1.000
_cell.angle_alpha   90.00
_cell.angle_beta   90.00
_cell.angle_gamma   90.00
#
_symmetry.space_group_name_H-M   'P 1'
#
loop_
_entity.id
_entity.type
_entity.pdbx_description
1 polymer ?
#
loop_
_entity_poly.entity_id
_entity_poly.type
_entity_poly.pdbx_seq_one_letter_code
_entity_poly.pdbx_strand_id
1 'polypeptide(L)'
;MKLSRIAAAVTTAALAPAVLIASPAFAAGSDAPAAGNQPAPTTPDQAAPDQSVPDQAEEDRKTILAIIAHPMASEYMKEAGRKAIADGPQAMRKFIEVDQHKIRLDDYRVAIVRLTHEAGPSLTEGINDILDRGATLEQLRHFYEVTQHELRDVDNRVEILKLISTGGSSVKEAGQKALKGTPADRVAFLKTGRFLAQASDDRVELSRIDEGWEGPVLSGAISKLLNGSPTPAELRHFLEVTQYELRDQDNRVAIAKIIDGGGPELVKAGRAALAGTAADRAEFLKTGQHEARAKDEAAKDKEKPAPGKDGQDQGDGSGSGGGTSSTGSGSGSGNTAVAAQDGNGAPLATTGAGDNTTFIAGGAGTALVAGAGLLLAARMRRAGANA
;
A
#
# COMPACT_ATOMS: atom_id res chain seq x y z
N MET A 1 45.94 25.33 20.52
CA MET A 1 46.46 25.37 19.13
C MET A 1 45.31 25.63 18.18
N LYS A 2 45.45 26.53 17.21
CA LYS A 2 44.41 26.88 16.23
C LYS A 2 44.65 26.10 14.94
N LEU A 3 43.61 25.55 14.32
CA LEU A 3 43.64 25.10 12.93
C LEU A 3 42.37 25.57 12.21
N SER A 4 42.55 26.54 11.32
CA SER A 4 41.51 27.07 10.44
C SER A 4 41.16 26.06 9.35
N ARG A 5 39.90 26.04 8.89
CA ARG A 5 39.53 25.45 7.60
C ARG A 5 38.82 26.49 6.75
N ILE A 6 39.15 26.46 5.46
CA ILE A 6 38.92 27.54 4.49
C ILE A 6 37.61 27.28 3.74
N ALA A 7 36.85 28.34 3.48
CA ALA A 7 35.65 28.29 2.66
C ALA A 7 35.99 28.26 1.17
N ALA A 8 35.23 27.48 0.38
CA ALA A 8 35.25 27.52 -1.07
C ALA A 8 33.88 28.00 -1.58
N ALA A 9 33.84 29.21 -2.11
CA ALA A 9 32.66 29.76 -2.77
C ALA A 9 32.74 29.48 -4.28
N VAL A 10 31.69 28.91 -4.86
CA VAL A 10 31.57 28.68 -6.31
C VAL A 10 30.70 29.78 -6.89
N THR A 11 31.33 30.75 -7.55
CA THR A 11 30.66 31.80 -8.33
C THR A 11 30.43 31.32 -9.77
N THR A 12 29.19 31.08 -10.15
CA THR A 12 28.78 30.84 -11.54
C THR A 12 28.36 32.17 -12.20
N ALA A 13 29.11 32.60 -13.22
CA ALA A 13 28.79 33.78 -14.00
C ALA A 13 27.79 33.43 -15.12
N ALA A 14 26.63 34.10 -15.14
CA ALA A 14 25.67 33.99 -16.23
C ALA A 14 25.97 35.04 -17.31
N LEU A 15 26.34 34.60 -18.50
CA LEU A 15 26.47 35.45 -19.69
C LEU A 15 25.09 35.66 -20.34
N ALA A 16 24.67 36.93 -20.44
CA ALA A 16 23.48 37.32 -21.18
C ALA A 16 23.82 37.65 -22.65
N PRO A 17 23.06 37.16 -23.65
CA PRO A 17 23.18 37.64 -25.03
C PRO A 17 22.44 38.98 -25.18
N ALA A 18 23.15 40.04 -25.57
CA ALA A 18 22.54 41.30 -25.96
C ALA A 18 22.01 41.23 -27.39
N VAL A 19 20.70 41.38 -27.58
CA VAL A 19 20.08 41.49 -28.92
C VAL A 19 20.14 42.94 -29.38
N LEU A 20 20.86 43.19 -30.47
CA LEU A 20 20.93 44.49 -31.15
C LEU A 20 19.62 44.77 -31.90
N ILE A 21 18.89 45.80 -31.47
CA ILE A 21 17.72 46.32 -32.19
C ILE A 21 18.21 47.35 -33.21
N ALA A 22 18.08 47.03 -34.50
CA ALA A 22 18.36 47.96 -35.59
C ALA A 22 17.06 48.64 -36.05
N SER A 23 16.91 49.93 -35.75
CA SER A 23 15.80 50.76 -36.23
C SER A 23 16.10 51.32 -37.62
N PRO A 24 15.15 51.30 -38.58
CA PRO A 24 15.28 52.06 -39.82
C PRO A 24 14.99 53.55 -39.56
N ALA A 25 15.88 54.42 -40.03
CA ALA A 25 15.68 55.87 -39.98
C ALA A 25 14.84 56.34 -41.18
N PHE A 26 13.68 56.94 -40.91
CA PHE A 26 12.93 57.69 -41.91
C PHE A 26 13.56 59.07 -42.11
N ALA A 27 14.07 59.34 -43.33
CA ALA A 27 14.44 60.67 -43.76
C ALA A 27 13.31 61.28 -44.59
N ALA A 28 12.66 62.33 -44.07
CA ALA A 28 11.73 63.14 -44.84
C ALA A 28 12.52 64.19 -45.64
N GLY A 29 12.18 64.35 -46.92
CA GLY A 29 12.74 65.37 -47.80
C GLY A 29 11.70 65.82 -48.82
N SER A 30 11.19 67.04 -48.65
CA SER A 30 10.24 67.69 -49.54
C SER A 30 10.95 68.69 -50.45
N ASP A 31 10.82 68.54 -51.77
CA ASP A 31 10.33 69.56 -52.71
C ASP A 31 10.72 69.26 -54.18
N ALA A 32 9.85 69.70 -55.09
CA ALA A 32 9.98 69.66 -56.55
C ALA A 32 10.19 71.10 -57.10
N PRO A 33 10.27 71.40 -58.43
CA PRO A 33 10.19 70.57 -59.64
C PRO A 33 11.48 70.76 -60.53
N ALA A 34 11.58 70.69 -61.87
CA ALA A 34 10.64 70.57 -62.99
C ALA A 34 11.32 70.06 -64.30
N ALA A 35 10.51 69.82 -65.34
CA ALA A 35 10.85 69.60 -66.77
C ALA A 35 11.61 68.30 -67.13
N GLY A 36 11.28 67.59 -68.21
CA GLY A 36 10.19 67.77 -69.18
C GLY A 36 10.11 66.63 -70.23
N ASN A 37 9.18 66.75 -71.18
CA ASN A 37 8.90 65.91 -72.37
C ASN A 37 8.20 64.54 -72.21
N GLN A 38 6.94 64.50 -72.66
CA GLN A 38 6.29 63.42 -73.43
C GLN A 38 5.94 64.00 -74.83
N PRO A 39 5.79 63.23 -75.96
CA PRO A 39 4.85 62.10 -76.17
C PRO A 39 5.39 60.89 -77.00
N ALA A 40 4.68 59.77 -77.25
CA ALA A 40 3.57 59.14 -76.51
C ALA A 40 3.50 57.58 -76.66
N PRO A 41 2.72 56.91 -77.56
CA PRO A 41 1.95 55.75 -77.07
C PRO A 41 2.03 54.42 -77.87
N THR A 42 2.15 53.28 -77.16
CA THR A 42 1.65 51.96 -77.63
C THR A 42 1.24 51.05 -76.48
N THR A 43 -0.03 50.62 -76.52
CA THR A 43 -0.59 49.30 -76.12
C THR A 43 -0.35 48.75 -74.70
N PRO A 44 -1.40 48.31 -73.96
CA PRO A 44 -1.23 47.67 -72.66
C PRO A 44 -0.71 46.23 -72.82
N ASP A 45 0.28 45.83 -72.04
CA ASP A 45 0.75 44.45 -72.00
C ASP A 45 0.99 43.96 -70.55
N GLN A 46 0.61 42.70 -70.33
CA GLN A 46 0.82 41.84 -69.16
C GLN A 46 0.84 42.45 -67.74
N ALA A 47 -0.20 42.13 -66.97
CA ALA A 47 -0.05 42.02 -65.52
C ALA A 47 0.99 40.93 -65.20
N ALA A 48 2.01 41.26 -64.41
CA ALA A 48 2.98 40.28 -63.94
C ALA A 48 2.28 39.20 -63.09
N PRO A 49 2.63 37.91 -63.23
CA PRO A 49 2.03 36.86 -62.42
C PRO A 49 2.45 37.01 -60.96
N ASP A 50 1.47 36.93 -60.06
CA ASP A 50 1.64 37.03 -58.61
C ASP A 50 2.48 35.86 -58.06
N GLN A 51 3.78 36.11 -57.86
CA GLN A 51 4.71 35.14 -57.29
C GLN A 51 4.68 35.07 -55.75
N SER A 52 3.80 35.82 -55.07
CA SER A 52 3.74 35.82 -53.59
C SER A 52 2.95 34.65 -52.98
N VAL A 53 2.19 33.92 -53.81
CA VAL A 53 1.26 32.86 -53.38
C VAL A 53 1.90 31.50 -53.05
N PRO A 54 2.92 31.00 -53.77
CA PRO A 54 3.47 29.65 -53.52
C PRO A 54 4.17 29.52 -52.16
N ASP A 55 5.04 30.47 -51.83
CA ASP A 55 5.86 30.43 -50.60
C ASP A 55 4.98 30.45 -49.35
N GLN A 56 3.97 31.33 -49.35
CA GLN A 56 3.01 31.44 -48.26
C GLN A 56 2.18 30.16 -48.08
N ALA A 57 1.75 29.52 -49.17
CA ALA A 57 1.00 28.27 -49.07
C ALA A 57 1.87 27.12 -48.50
N GLU A 58 3.17 27.11 -48.77
CA GLU A 58 4.10 26.15 -48.16
C GLU A 58 4.36 26.46 -46.68
N GLU A 59 4.46 27.74 -46.30
CA GLU A 59 4.60 28.18 -44.90
C GLU A 59 3.34 27.90 -44.06
N ASP A 60 2.15 28.19 -44.59
CA ASP A 60 0.87 27.86 -43.97
C ASP A 60 0.78 26.33 -43.76
N ARG A 61 1.17 25.53 -44.76
CA ARG A 61 1.21 24.06 -44.66
C ARG A 61 2.20 23.59 -43.57
N LYS A 62 3.41 24.16 -43.50
CA LYS A 62 4.40 23.85 -42.44
C LYS A 62 3.86 24.20 -41.06
N THR A 63 3.19 25.35 -40.93
CA THR A 63 2.57 25.83 -39.69
C THR A 63 1.48 24.87 -39.22
N ILE A 64 0.59 24.41 -40.10
CA ILE A 64 -0.45 23.43 -39.76
C ILE A 64 0.15 22.10 -39.33
N LEU A 65 1.18 21.61 -40.03
CA LEU A 65 1.87 20.38 -39.64
C LEU A 65 2.50 20.48 -38.24
N ALA A 66 3.06 21.63 -37.87
CA ALA A 66 3.56 21.89 -36.52
C ALA A 66 2.43 21.95 -35.46
N ILE A 67 1.29 22.57 -35.79
CA ILE A 67 0.12 22.63 -34.90
C ILE A 67 -0.41 21.22 -34.60
N ILE A 68 -0.61 20.38 -35.62
CA ILE A 68 -1.19 19.03 -35.45
C ILE A 68 -0.20 17.99 -34.89
N ALA A 69 1.09 18.29 -34.92
CA ALA A 69 2.14 17.47 -34.29
C ALA A 69 2.33 17.77 -32.80
N HIS A 70 1.71 18.83 -32.27
CA HIS A 70 1.82 19.19 -30.86
C HIS A 70 1.25 18.09 -29.94
N PRO A 71 1.88 17.73 -28.80
CA PRO A 71 1.43 16.63 -27.95
C PRO A 71 -0.01 16.76 -27.40
N MET A 72 -0.53 17.99 -27.29
CA MET A 72 -1.93 18.24 -26.88
C MET A 72 -2.92 18.33 -28.05
N ALA A 73 -2.48 18.23 -29.31
CA ALA A 73 -3.39 18.20 -30.44
C ALA A 73 -4.24 16.92 -30.41
N SER A 74 -5.56 17.05 -30.26
CA SER A 74 -6.49 15.93 -30.37
C SER A 74 -6.50 15.34 -31.78
N GLU A 75 -7.12 14.16 -31.94
CA GLU A 75 -7.40 13.62 -33.27
C GLU A 75 -8.31 14.56 -34.09
N TYR A 76 -9.21 15.29 -33.44
CA TYR A 76 -10.02 16.32 -34.10
C TYR A 76 -9.16 17.50 -34.61
N MET A 77 -8.17 17.95 -33.82
CA MET A 77 -7.19 18.94 -34.27
C MET A 77 -6.38 18.43 -35.49
N LYS A 78 -5.96 17.17 -35.46
CA LYS A 78 -5.22 16.53 -36.57
C LYS A 78 -6.04 16.39 -37.84
N GLU A 79 -7.30 15.97 -37.72
CA GLU A 79 -8.23 15.83 -38.84
C GLU A 79 -8.56 17.20 -39.46
N ALA A 80 -8.90 18.20 -38.63
CA ALA A 80 -9.19 19.55 -39.08
C ALA A 80 -7.99 20.19 -39.82
N GLY A 81 -6.76 20.01 -39.33
CA GLY A 81 -5.56 20.52 -39.99
C GLY A 81 -5.26 19.80 -41.31
N ARG A 82 -5.40 18.46 -41.36
CA ARG A 82 -5.26 17.70 -42.62
C ARG A 82 -6.31 18.12 -43.65
N LYS A 83 -7.56 18.34 -43.21
CA LYS A 83 -8.63 18.85 -44.07
C LYS A 83 -8.33 20.25 -44.60
N ALA A 84 -7.85 21.16 -43.74
CA ALA A 84 -7.46 22.50 -44.16
C ALA A 84 -6.35 22.49 -45.22
N ILE A 85 -5.37 21.59 -45.11
CA ILE A 85 -4.32 21.38 -46.13
C ILE A 85 -4.92 20.85 -47.45
N ALA A 86 -5.89 19.94 -47.38
CA ALA A 86 -6.54 19.36 -48.57
C ALA A 86 -7.49 20.35 -49.28
N ASP A 87 -8.18 21.21 -48.52
CA ASP A 87 -9.13 22.20 -49.03
C ASP A 87 -8.44 23.47 -49.62
N GLY A 88 -7.13 23.62 -49.44
CA GLY A 88 -6.30 24.64 -50.12
C GLY A 88 -5.99 25.91 -49.31
N PRO A 89 -5.27 26.90 -49.90
CA PRO A 89 -4.65 28.00 -49.15
C PRO A 89 -5.58 28.84 -48.27
N GLN A 90 -6.80 29.15 -48.73
CA GLN A 90 -7.76 29.90 -47.91
C GLN A 90 -8.26 29.09 -46.69
N ALA A 91 -8.42 27.78 -46.84
CA ALA A 91 -8.79 26.91 -45.73
C ALA A 91 -7.64 26.75 -44.74
N MET A 92 -6.39 26.64 -45.23
CA MET A 92 -5.20 26.65 -44.39
C MET A 92 -5.12 27.91 -43.53
N ARG A 93 -5.26 29.10 -44.14
CA ARG A 93 -5.24 30.38 -43.42
C ARG A 93 -6.35 30.51 -42.39
N LYS A 94 -7.60 30.22 -42.77
CA LYS A 94 -8.74 30.21 -41.83
C LYS A 94 -8.53 29.26 -40.65
N PHE A 95 -7.93 28.09 -40.90
CA PHE A 95 -7.62 27.15 -39.85
C PHE A 95 -6.60 27.72 -38.87
N ILE A 96 -5.50 28.31 -39.36
CA ILE A 96 -4.44 28.93 -38.56
C ILE A 96 -4.98 30.09 -37.71
N GLU A 97 -5.78 30.97 -38.31
CA GLU A 97 -6.25 32.22 -37.69
C GLU A 97 -7.47 32.04 -36.77
N VAL A 98 -8.34 31.04 -37.02
CA VAL A 98 -9.64 30.95 -36.34
C VAL A 98 -9.93 29.55 -35.81
N ASP A 99 -9.94 28.54 -36.67
CA ASP A 99 -10.52 27.25 -36.29
C ASP A 99 -9.65 26.49 -35.26
N GLN A 100 -8.33 26.58 -35.34
CA GLN A 100 -7.43 25.93 -34.36
C GLN A 100 -7.59 26.49 -32.93
N HIS A 101 -7.93 27.76 -32.76
CA HIS A 101 -8.06 28.35 -31.42
C HIS A 101 -9.28 27.83 -30.67
N LYS A 102 -10.38 27.57 -31.38
CA LYS A 102 -11.58 26.92 -30.81
C LYS A 102 -11.26 25.47 -30.43
N ILE A 103 -10.60 24.74 -31.32
CA ILE A 103 -10.26 23.33 -31.09
C ILE A 103 -9.29 23.19 -29.90
N ARG A 104 -8.24 24.01 -29.83
CA ARG A 104 -7.33 24.01 -28.66
C ARG A 104 -8.06 24.30 -27.35
N LEU A 105 -9.06 25.17 -27.35
CA LEU A 105 -9.83 25.52 -26.15
C LEU A 105 -10.59 24.29 -25.62
N ASP A 106 -11.23 23.52 -26.51
CA ASP A 106 -11.88 22.27 -26.14
C ASP A 106 -10.88 21.15 -25.79
N ASP A 107 -9.73 21.07 -26.49
CA ASP A 107 -8.64 20.14 -26.14
C ASP A 107 -8.15 20.39 -24.69
N TYR A 108 -7.96 21.65 -24.28
CA TYR A 108 -7.60 21.98 -22.88
C TYR A 108 -8.71 21.65 -21.90
N ARG A 109 -9.99 21.91 -22.21
CA ARG A 109 -11.12 21.50 -21.35
C ARG A 109 -11.12 19.99 -21.11
N VAL A 110 -10.96 19.20 -22.17
CA VAL A 110 -10.86 17.74 -22.08
C VAL A 110 -9.64 17.30 -21.28
N ALA A 111 -8.48 17.95 -21.46
CA ALA A 111 -7.28 17.68 -20.67
C ALA A 111 -7.47 17.97 -19.17
N ILE A 112 -8.12 19.08 -18.83
CA ILE A 112 -8.42 19.49 -17.45
C ILE A 112 -9.44 18.54 -16.80
N VAL A 113 -10.53 18.18 -17.48
CA VAL A 113 -11.53 17.20 -16.97
C VAL A 113 -10.90 15.83 -16.68
N ARG A 114 -9.88 15.42 -17.44
CA ARG A 114 -9.15 14.16 -17.17
C ARG A 114 -8.34 14.21 -15.87
N LEU A 115 -7.93 15.39 -15.39
CA LEU A 115 -7.18 15.53 -14.14
C LEU A 115 -8.04 15.13 -12.92
N THR A 116 -9.38 15.23 -13.01
CA THR A 116 -10.32 14.91 -11.93
C THR A 116 -10.19 13.49 -11.39
N HIS A 117 -9.78 12.51 -12.21
CA HIS A 117 -9.62 11.12 -11.78
C HIS A 117 -8.54 10.93 -10.68
N GLU A 118 -7.55 11.82 -10.63
CA GLU A 118 -6.46 11.82 -9.64
C GLU A 118 -6.48 13.08 -8.75
N ALA A 119 -7.54 13.88 -8.82
CA ALA A 119 -7.62 15.14 -8.11
C ALA A 119 -7.91 14.92 -6.62
N GLY A 120 -7.16 15.61 -5.76
CA GLY A 120 -7.59 15.83 -4.38
C GLY A 120 -8.65 16.95 -4.32
N PRO A 121 -9.12 17.30 -3.11
CA PRO A 121 -10.15 18.32 -2.93
C PRO A 121 -9.80 19.67 -3.55
N SER A 122 -8.56 20.14 -3.37
CA SER A 122 -8.12 21.46 -3.83
C SER A 122 -8.03 21.53 -5.35
N LEU A 123 -7.49 20.48 -5.98
CA LEU A 123 -7.47 20.40 -7.44
C LEU A 123 -8.90 20.25 -8.00
N THR A 124 -9.79 19.49 -7.33
CA THR A 124 -11.19 19.33 -7.77
C THR A 124 -11.94 20.67 -7.74
N GLU A 125 -11.77 21.45 -6.68
CA GLU A 125 -12.36 22.79 -6.56
C GLU A 125 -11.87 23.72 -7.69
N GLY A 126 -10.55 23.77 -7.93
CA GLY A 126 -9.99 24.57 -9.02
C GLY A 126 -10.40 24.12 -10.43
N ILE A 127 -10.58 22.82 -10.65
CA ILE A 127 -11.10 22.27 -11.92
C ILE A 127 -12.53 22.75 -12.16
N ASN A 128 -13.40 22.70 -11.15
CA ASN A 128 -14.77 23.19 -11.29
C ASN A 128 -14.79 24.69 -11.57
N ASP A 129 -14.01 25.48 -10.81
CA ASP A 129 -13.93 26.93 -10.94
C ASP A 129 -13.49 27.39 -12.35
N ILE A 130 -12.45 26.75 -12.93
CA ILE A 130 -11.95 27.12 -14.25
C ILE A 130 -12.89 26.69 -15.40
N LEU A 131 -13.66 25.62 -15.20
CA LEU A 131 -14.61 25.13 -16.20
C LEU A 131 -15.94 25.91 -16.19
N ASP A 132 -16.45 26.27 -15.01
CA ASP A 132 -17.74 26.95 -14.84
C ASP A 132 -17.69 28.43 -15.28
N ARG A 133 -16.55 29.11 -15.13
CA ARG A 133 -16.42 30.56 -15.40
C ARG A 133 -16.32 30.95 -16.88
N GLY A 134 -16.38 29.99 -17.81
CA GLY A 134 -16.23 30.27 -19.25
C GLY A 134 -14.81 30.76 -19.61
N ALA A 135 -13.78 30.14 -19.03
CA ALA A 135 -12.38 30.57 -19.13
C ALA A 135 -11.83 30.65 -20.57
N THR A 136 -10.89 31.58 -20.78
CA THR A 136 -10.17 31.76 -22.04
C THR A 136 -9.13 30.67 -22.29
N LEU A 137 -8.65 30.54 -23.52
CA LEU A 137 -7.57 29.61 -23.88
C LEU A 137 -6.29 29.83 -23.04
N GLU A 138 -5.96 31.08 -22.73
CA GLU A 138 -4.79 31.43 -21.91
C GLU A 138 -4.99 31.02 -20.43
N GLN A 139 -6.19 31.22 -19.89
CA GLN A 139 -6.53 30.80 -18.53
C GLN A 139 -6.54 29.28 -18.39
N LEU A 140 -7.11 28.55 -19.36
CA LEU A 140 -7.09 27.08 -19.38
C LEU A 140 -5.65 26.55 -19.54
N ARG A 141 -4.83 27.19 -20.38
CA ARG A 141 -3.39 26.88 -20.51
C ARG A 141 -2.67 27.07 -19.17
N HIS A 142 -2.79 28.25 -18.56
CA HIS A 142 -2.15 28.54 -17.28
C HIS A 142 -2.59 27.58 -16.18
N PHE A 143 -3.89 27.24 -16.15
CA PHE A 143 -4.41 26.26 -15.20
C PHE A 143 -3.75 24.89 -15.37
N TYR A 144 -3.65 24.41 -16.61
CA TYR A 144 -3.07 23.10 -16.92
C TYR A 144 -1.55 23.05 -16.73
N GLU A 145 -0.83 24.11 -17.09
CA GLU A 145 0.64 24.17 -17.05
C GLU A 145 1.20 24.58 -15.68
N VAL A 146 0.42 25.31 -14.87
CA VAL A 146 0.87 25.87 -13.56
C VAL A 146 -0.11 25.51 -12.43
N THR A 147 -1.34 26.02 -12.46
CA THR A 147 -2.22 26.03 -11.28
C THR A 147 -2.58 24.63 -10.77
N GLN A 148 -2.79 23.65 -11.66
CA GLN A 148 -3.07 22.27 -11.22
C GLN A 148 -1.91 21.64 -10.44
N HIS A 149 -0.66 22.01 -10.73
CA HIS A 149 0.50 21.54 -9.97
C HIS A 149 0.56 22.17 -8.57
N GLU A 150 0.19 23.45 -8.45
CA GLU A 150 0.08 24.15 -7.17
C GLU A 150 -1.04 23.54 -6.30
N LEU A 151 -2.21 23.28 -6.89
CA LEU A 151 -3.35 22.65 -6.20
C LEU A 151 -3.06 21.20 -5.79
N ARG A 152 -2.43 20.39 -6.67
CA ARG A 152 -1.92 19.05 -6.30
C ARG A 152 -0.92 19.13 -5.15
N ASP A 153 -0.11 20.18 -5.07
CA ASP A 153 0.84 20.38 -3.97
C ASP A 153 0.17 20.80 -2.65
N VAL A 154 -0.99 21.46 -2.70
CA VAL A 154 -1.86 21.68 -1.51
C VAL A 154 -2.43 20.33 -1.04
N ASP A 155 -3.02 19.55 -1.95
CA ASP A 155 -3.57 18.23 -1.63
C ASP A 155 -2.51 17.27 -1.06
N ASN A 156 -1.30 17.27 -1.64
CA ASN A 156 -0.16 16.50 -1.12
C ASN A 156 0.23 16.92 0.30
N ARG A 157 0.19 18.21 0.65
CA ARG A 157 0.46 18.64 2.04
C ARG A 157 -0.59 18.11 3.00
N VAL A 158 -1.87 18.15 2.63
CA VAL A 158 -2.98 17.65 3.46
C VAL A 158 -2.86 16.15 3.70
N GLU A 159 -2.57 15.36 2.66
CA GLU A 159 -2.39 13.91 2.80
C GLU A 159 -1.16 13.57 3.67
N ILE A 160 -0.05 14.31 3.55
CA ILE A 160 1.11 14.10 4.44
C ILE A 160 0.78 14.46 5.89
N LEU A 161 0.07 15.58 6.14
CA LEU A 161 -0.37 15.96 7.48
C LEU A 161 -1.26 14.89 8.13
N LYS A 162 -2.15 14.27 7.35
CA LYS A 162 -2.95 13.12 7.79
C LYS A 162 -2.06 11.91 8.12
N LEU A 163 -1.16 11.51 7.22
CA LEU A 163 -0.25 10.38 7.43
C LEU A 163 0.64 10.54 8.69
N ILE A 164 1.17 11.72 8.97
CA ILE A 164 2.01 11.94 10.17
C ILE A 164 1.21 12.03 11.48
N SER A 165 -0.13 12.12 11.41
CA SER A 165 -1.00 12.13 12.59
C SER A 165 -1.35 10.73 13.09
N THR A 166 -1.37 9.74 12.18
CA THR A 166 -1.65 8.33 12.49
C THR A 166 -0.43 7.41 12.38
N GLY A 167 0.66 7.89 11.76
CA GLY A 167 1.88 7.12 11.55
C GLY A 167 2.79 7.03 12.78
N GLY A 168 3.71 6.07 12.75
CA GLY A 168 4.77 5.92 13.74
C GLY A 168 5.81 7.05 13.69
N SER A 169 6.81 6.98 14.58
CA SER A 169 7.83 8.02 14.74
C SER A 169 8.61 8.29 13.44
N SER A 170 9.01 7.23 12.74
CA SER A 170 9.77 7.34 11.49
C SER A 170 8.91 7.96 10.38
N VAL A 171 7.66 7.54 10.24
CA VAL A 171 6.70 8.14 9.28
C VAL A 171 6.48 9.62 9.59
N LYS A 172 6.35 9.98 10.87
CA LYS A 172 6.18 11.36 11.33
C LYS A 172 7.38 12.24 11.01
N GLU A 173 8.59 11.77 11.29
CA GLU A 173 9.85 12.49 10.97
C GLU A 173 10.03 12.67 9.45
N ALA A 174 9.85 11.59 8.68
CA ALA A 174 9.99 11.63 7.23
C ALA A 174 8.94 12.53 6.56
N GLY A 175 7.69 12.50 7.02
CA GLY A 175 6.63 13.39 6.53
C GLY A 175 6.86 14.85 6.92
N GLN A 176 7.33 15.13 8.13
CA GLN A 176 7.74 16.50 8.52
C GLN A 176 8.91 17.03 7.68
N LYS A 177 9.87 16.17 7.32
CA LYS A 177 10.95 16.52 6.39
C LYS A 177 10.41 16.87 5.01
N ALA A 178 9.47 16.07 4.48
CA ALA A 178 8.84 16.32 3.18
C ALA A 178 7.99 17.61 3.16
N LEU A 179 7.25 17.91 4.24
CA LEU A 179 6.48 19.16 4.38
C LEU A 179 7.37 20.41 4.37
N LYS A 180 8.59 20.32 4.93
CA LYS A 180 9.60 21.39 4.91
C LYS A 180 10.35 21.52 3.57
N GLY A 181 10.17 20.56 2.66
CA GLY A 181 10.87 20.50 1.37
C GLY A 181 10.10 21.11 0.20
N THR A 182 10.50 20.72 -1.00
CA THR A 182 9.89 21.10 -2.29
C THR A 182 8.62 20.28 -2.59
N PRO A 183 7.83 20.64 -3.63
CA PRO A 183 6.74 19.79 -4.12
C PRO A 183 7.22 18.39 -4.52
N ALA A 184 8.42 18.29 -5.10
CA ALA A 184 9.04 17.02 -5.47
C ALA A 184 9.34 16.14 -4.24
N ASP A 185 9.78 16.72 -3.13
CA ASP A 185 10.01 15.98 -1.87
C ASP A 185 8.71 15.41 -1.29
N ARG A 186 7.60 16.16 -1.39
CA ARG A 186 6.27 15.69 -0.98
C ARG A 186 5.78 14.53 -1.84
N VAL A 187 5.91 14.64 -3.17
CA VAL A 187 5.60 13.55 -4.09
C VAL A 187 6.48 12.33 -3.86
N ALA A 188 7.79 12.51 -3.62
CA ALA A 188 8.72 11.42 -3.33
C ALA A 188 8.37 10.70 -2.02
N PHE A 189 8.04 11.45 -0.96
CA PHE A 189 7.56 10.88 0.29
C PHE A 189 6.26 10.09 0.10
N LEU A 190 5.25 10.66 -0.57
CA LEU A 190 3.98 9.97 -0.81
C LEU A 190 4.16 8.72 -1.69
N LYS A 191 5.05 8.76 -2.69
CA LYS A 191 5.27 7.62 -3.60
C LYS A 191 6.06 6.48 -2.96
N THR A 192 7.14 6.78 -2.25
CA THR A 192 8.07 5.76 -1.70
C THR A 192 8.48 6.02 -0.25
N GLY A 193 8.78 7.27 0.11
CA GLY A 193 9.36 7.59 1.42
C GLY A 193 8.51 7.16 2.62
N ARG A 194 7.17 7.25 2.53
CA ARG A 194 6.25 6.81 3.58
C ARG A 194 6.38 5.32 3.89
N PHE A 195 6.59 4.47 2.88
CA PHE A 195 6.69 3.02 3.04
C PHE A 195 8.04 2.60 3.60
N LEU A 196 9.11 3.31 3.24
CA LEU A 196 10.44 3.10 3.84
C LEU A 196 10.45 3.53 5.31
N ALA A 197 9.80 4.66 5.62
CA ALA A 197 9.64 5.12 7.00
C ALA A 197 8.76 4.16 7.82
N GLN A 198 7.64 3.69 7.27
CA GLN A 198 6.79 2.69 7.90
C GLN A 198 7.55 1.37 8.14
N ALA A 199 8.41 0.93 7.22
CA ALA A 199 9.24 -0.26 7.43
C ALA A 199 10.24 -0.10 8.60
N SER A 200 10.72 1.12 8.89
CA SER A 200 11.51 1.39 10.09
C SER A 200 10.67 1.28 11.37
N ASP A 201 9.45 1.81 11.35
CA ASP A 201 8.51 1.69 12.48
C ASP A 201 8.09 0.22 12.70
N ASP A 202 7.72 -0.50 11.64
CA ASP A 202 7.34 -1.92 11.67
C ASP A 202 8.50 -2.81 12.22
N ARG A 203 9.77 -2.49 11.91
CA ARG A 203 10.94 -3.18 12.52
C ARG A 203 11.03 -2.96 14.02
N VAL A 204 10.77 -1.73 14.49
CA VAL A 204 10.77 -1.42 15.93
C VAL A 204 9.61 -2.13 16.64
N GLU A 205 8.43 -2.20 16.04
CA GLU A 205 7.32 -2.97 16.59
C GLU A 205 7.61 -4.48 16.65
N LEU A 206 8.27 -5.05 15.64
CA LEU A 206 8.71 -6.45 15.70
C LEU A 206 9.71 -6.70 16.83
N SER A 207 10.70 -5.81 17.03
CA SER A 207 11.61 -5.92 18.18
C SER A 207 10.88 -5.81 19.53
N ARG A 208 9.89 -4.91 19.66
CA ARG A 208 9.06 -4.82 20.87
C ARG A 208 8.22 -6.07 21.13
N ILE A 209 7.71 -6.71 20.07
CA ILE A 209 6.96 -7.96 20.16
C ILE A 209 7.89 -9.10 20.61
N ASP A 210 9.13 -9.15 20.12
CA ASP A 210 10.15 -10.13 20.49
C ASP A 210 10.60 -9.95 21.96
N GLU A 211 10.92 -8.72 22.38
CA GLU A 211 11.24 -8.36 23.77
C GLU A 211 10.11 -8.72 24.76
N GLY A 212 8.86 -8.68 24.30
CA GLY A 212 7.65 -8.97 25.09
C GLY A 212 7.11 -10.40 24.94
N TRP A 213 7.81 -11.33 24.29
CA TRP A 213 7.31 -12.68 24.02
C TRP A 213 8.33 -13.78 24.32
N GLU A 214 7.95 -14.72 25.19
CA GLU A 214 8.82 -15.82 25.64
C GLU A 214 8.75 -17.07 24.73
N GLY A 215 7.93 -17.03 23.67
CA GLY A 215 7.70 -18.18 22.78
C GLY A 215 8.80 -18.31 21.70
N PRO A 216 9.49 -19.46 21.61
CA PRO A 216 10.64 -19.64 20.73
C PRO A 216 10.28 -19.68 19.23
N VAL A 217 9.05 -20.04 18.86
CA VAL A 217 8.65 -20.13 17.45
C VAL A 217 8.49 -18.75 16.84
N LEU A 218 7.75 -17.84 17.50
CA LEU A 218 7.64 -16.45 17.05
C LEU A 218 9.01 -15.75 17.10
N SER A 219 9.73 -15.86 18.22
CA SER A 219 11.00 -15.15 18.42
C SER A 219 12.06 -15.56 17.39
N GLY A 220 12.21 -16.86 17.13
CA GLY A 220 13.10 -17.38 16.09
C GLY A 220 12.72 -16.89 14.68
N ALA A 221 11.43 -16.73 14.40
CA ALA A 221 10.95 -16.22 13.12
C ALA A 221 11.15 -14.70 12.97
N ILE A 222 10.92 -13.89 14.02
CA ILE A 222 11.23 -12.46 14.04
C ILE A 222 12.74 -12.25 13.83
N SER A 223 13.57 -12.96 14.61
CA SER A 223 15.03 -12.94 14.47
C SER A 223 15.47 -13.29 13.04
N LYS A 224 14.91 -14.35 12.44
CA LYS A 224 15.20 -14.73 11.05
C LYS A 224 14.77 -13.66 10.05
N LEU A 225 13.58 -13.08 10.23
CA LEU A 225 13.05 -12.04 9.36
C LEU A 225 13.94 -10.80 9.41
N LEU A 226 14.21 -10.24 10.59
CA LEU A 226 14.95 -8.98 10.74
C LEU A 226 16.39 -9.08 10.19
N ASN A 227 17.05 -10.23 10.36
CA ASN A 227 18.37 -10.52 9.81
C ASN A 227 18.36 -10.73 8.27
N GLY A 228 17.21 -11.02 7.67
CA GLY A 228 17.06 -11.36 6.25
C GLY A 228 16.99 -10.18 5.27
N SER A 229 17.18 -8.94 5.73
CA SER A 229 16.96 -7.71 4.94
C SER A 229 15.55 -7.60 4.30
N PRO A 230 14.47 -7.70 5.10
CA PRO A 230 13.10 -7.81 4.60
C PRO A 230 12.60 -6.51 3.97
N THR A 231 11.76 -6.66 2.96
CA THR A 231 11.03 -5.59 2.30
C THR A 231 9.94 -4.99 3.21
N PRO A 232 9.45 -3.77 2.93
CA PRO A 232 8.32 -3.18 3.66
C PRO A 232 7.06 -4.07 3.65
N ALA A 233 6.81 -4.78 2.55
CA ALA A 233 5.65 -5.66 2.42
C ALA A 233 5.76 -6.92 3.31
N GLU A 234 6.95 -7.52 3.41
CA GLU A 234 7.18 -8.69 4.28
C GLU A 234 7.09 -8.33 5.76
N LEU A 235 7.64 -7.18 6.16
CA LEU A 235 7.50 -6.65 7.53
C LEU A 235 6.02 -6.44 7.89
N ARG A 236 5.26 -5.81 6.99
CA ARG A 236 3.83 -5.56 7.18
C ARG A 236 3.02 -6.84 7.26
N HIS A 237 3.26 -7.79 6.35
CA HIS A 237 2.57 -9.07 6.34
C HIS A 237 2.86 -9.89 7.60
N PHE A 238 4.11 -9.86 8.11
CA PHE A 238 4.44 -10.55 9.35
C PHE A 238 3.70 -9.96 10.55
N LEU A 239 3.60 -8.63 10.65
CA LEU A 239 2.86 -7.94 11.71
C LEU A 239 1.33 -8.15 11.62
N GLU A 240 0.76 -8.23 10.43
CA GLU A 240 -0.70 -8.35 10.25
C GLU A 240 -1.20 -9.80 10.29
N VAL A 241 -0.36 -10.77 9.92
CA VAL A 241 -0.77 -12.18 9.76
C VAL A 241 0.17 -13.13 10.51
N THR A 242 1.43 -13.23 10.07
CA THR A 242 2.33 -14.32 10.48
C THR A 242 2.55 -14.36 12.00
N GLN A 243 2.65 -13.22 12.68
CA GLN A 243 2.86 -13.22 14.12
C GLN A 243 1.74 -13.94 14.90
N TYR A 244 0.50 -13.88 14.44
CA TYR A 244 -0.64 -14.48 15.14
C TYR A 244 -0.65 -16.00 14.98
N GLU A 245 -0.26 -16.49 13.79
CA GLU A 245 -0.11 -17.92 13.51
C GLU A 245 1.02 -18.55 14.33
N LEU A 246 2.16 -17.85 14.45
CA LEU A 246 3.30 -18.34 15.22
C LEU A 246 3.05 -18.26 16.75
N ARG A 247 2.36 -17.21 17.23
CA ARG A 247 1.89 -17.16 18.62
C ARG A 247 0.94 -18.31 18.96
N ASP A 248 0.09 -18.74 18.02
CA ASP A 248 -0.76 -19.92 18.22
C ASP A 248 0.05 -21.22 18.34
N GLN A 249 1.13 -21.36 17.57
CA GLN A 249 2.05 -22.52 17.66
C GLN A 249 2.76 -22.55 19.02
N ASP A 250 3.33 -21.42 19.45
CA ASP A 250 3.92 -21.27 20.79
C ASP A 250 2.90 -21.58 21.91
N ASN A 251 1.67 -21.06 21.79
CA ASN A 251 0.59 -21.33 22.74
C ASN A 251 0.27 -22.83 22.85
N ARG A 252 0.19 -23.56 21.73
CA ARG A 252 -0.02 -25.02 21.75
C ARG A 252 1.09 -25.75 22.51
N VAL A 253 2.35 -25.36 22.28
CA VAL A 253 3.52 -25.92 22.97
C VAL A 253 3.49 -25.59 24.46
N ALA A 254 3.13 -24.36 24.83
CA ALA A 254 2.99 -23.94 26.23
C ALA A 254 1.90 -24.75 26.96
N ILE A 255 0.72 -24.93 26.34
CA ILE A 255 -0.37 -25.71 26.94
C ILE A 255 0.04 -27.18 27.10
N ALA A 256 0.67 -27.77 26.08
CA ALA A 256 1.17 -29.15 26.16
C ALA A 256 2.12 -29.35 27.35
N LYS A 257 3.06 -28.40 27.57
CA LYS A 257 3.97 -28.42 28.74
C LYS A 257 3.24 -28.21 30.08
N ILE A 258 2.17 -27.42 30.11
CA ILE A 258 1.40 -27.15 31.35
C ILE A 258 0.56 -28.37 31.79
N ILE A 259 0.06 -29.16 30.83
CA ILE A 259 -0.71 -30.38 31.14
C ILE A 259 0.16 -31.62 31.33
N ASP A 260 1.41 -31.60 30.87
CA ASP A 260 2.38 -32.67 31.15
C ASP A 260 2.73 -32.68 32.65
N GLY A 261 2.32 -33.72 33.36
CA GLY A 261 2.37 -33.77 34.83
C GLY A 261 1.29 -32.93 35.55
N GLY A 262 0.29 -32.39 34.84
CA GLY A 262 -0.83 -31.65 35.42
C GLY A 262 -1.84 -32.53 36.16
N GLY A 263 -2.63 -31.91 37.05
CA GLY A 263 -3.77 -32.57 37.71
C GLY A 263 -4.94 -32.86 36.75
N PRO A 264 -5.92 -33.68 37.15
CA PRO A 264 -6.98 -34.15 36.26
C PRO A 264 -7.83 -33.04 35.64
N GLU A 265 -8.20 -31.99 36.39
CA GLU A 265 -8.95 -30.86 35.84
C GLU A 265 -8.05 -29.97 34.96
N LEU A 266 -6.77 -29.77 35.30
CA LEU A 266 -5.81 -29.05 34.45
C LEU A 266 -5.59 -29.75 33.11
N VAL A 267 -5.41 -31.07 33.10
CA VAL A 267 -5.26 -31.89 31.88
C VAL A 267 -6.51 -31.81 31.02
N LYS A 268 -7.69 -31.95 31.63
CA LYS A 268 -9.00 -31.86 30.95
C LYS A 268 -9.22 -30.49 30.31
N ALA A 269 -8.97 -29.41 31.06
CA ALA A 269 -9.13 -28.04 30.57
C ALA A 269 -8.13 -27.71 29.45
N GLY A 270 -6.85 -28.07 29.60
CA GLY A 270 -5.83 -27.82 28.57
C GLY A 270 -6.05 -28.65 27.29
N ARG A 271 -6.55 -29.89 27.40
CA ARG A 271 -6.97 -30.68 26.21
C ARG A 271 -8.15 -30.05 25.48
N ALA A 272 -9.13 -29.52 26.21
CA ALA A 272 -10.25 -28.80 25.60
C ALA A 272 -9.77 -27.54 24.86
N ALA A 273 -8.85 -26.76 25.46
CA ALA A 273 -8.24 -25.59 24.83
C ALA A 273 -7.41 -25.96 23.57
N LEU A 274 -6.63 -27.03 23.62
CA LEU A 274 -5.87 -27.52 22.45
C LEU A 274 -6.78 -27.93 21.28
N ALA A 275 -7.93 -28.52 21.56
CA ALA A 275 -8.94 -28.88 20.55
C ALA A 275 -9.75 -27.68 20.02
N GLY A 276 -9.67 -26.52 20.68
CA GLY A 276 -10.41 -25.30 20.33
C GLY A 276 -9.70 -24.39 19.31
N THR A 277 -10.11 -23.12 19.32
CA THR A 277 -9.55 -22.03 18.52
C THR A 277 -8.28 -21.44 19.14
N ALA A 278 -7.63 -20.52 18.42
CA ALA A 278 -6.50 -19.76 18.97
C ALA A 278 -6.91 -18.87 20.17
N ALA A 279 -8.17 -18.41 20.20
CA ALA A 279 -8.71 -17.65 21.32
C ALA A 279 -8.86 -18.54 22.56
N ASP A 280 -9.39 -19.77 22.41
CA ASP A 280 -9.55 -20.72 23.53
C ASP A 280 -8.19 -21.10 24.15
N ARG A 281 -7.15 -21.24 23.32
CA ARG A 281 -5.77 -21.46 23.80
C ARG A 281 -5.22 -20.26 24.56
N ALA A 282 -5.41 -19.05 24.04
CA ALA A 282 -4.98 -17.83 24.72
C ALA A 282 -5.73 -17.59 26.04
N GLU A 283 -7.04 -17.87 26.07
CA GLU A 283 -7.87 -17.75 27.28
C GLU A 283 -7.48 -18.80 28.34
N PHE A 284 -7.25 -20.06 27.96
CA PHE A 284 -6.74 -21.06 28.89
C PHE A 284 -5.39 -20.66 29.49
N LEU A 285 -4.45 -20.16 28.69
CA LEU A 285 -3.16 -19.68 29.19
C LEU A 285 -3.29 -18.48 30.12
N LYS A 286 -4.25 -17.59 29.87
CA LYS A 286 -4.48 -16.36 30.66
C LYS A 286 -5.20 -16.61 31.98
N THR A 287 -6.22 -17.48 32.00
CA THR A 287 -7.09 -17.69 33.17
C THR A 287 -7.37 -19.17 33.42
N GLY A 288 -7.74 -19.94 32.40
CA GLY A 288 -8.23 -21.32 32.56
C GLY A 288 -7.26 -22.27 33.27
N GLN A 289 -5.95 -22.12 33.07
CA GLN A 289 -4.94 -22.92 33.78
C GLN A 289 -4.92 -22.68 35.29
N HIS A 290 -5.24 -21.46 35.75
CA HIS A 290 -5.23 -21.11 37.16
C HIS A 290 -6.49 -21.63 37.85
N GLU A 291 -7.65 -21.51 37.20
CA GLU A 291 -8.91 -22.08 37.69
C GLU A 291 -8.87 -23.61 37.78
N ALA A 292 -8.29 -24.26 36.77
CA ALA A 292 -8.18 -25.71 36.75
C ALA A 292 -7.22 -26.21 37.84
N ARG A 293 -6.06 -25.55 38.02
CA ARG A 293 -5.12 -25.84 39.10
C ARG A 293 -5.76 -25.63 40.49
N ALA A 294 -6.59 -24.59 40.67
CA ALA A 294 -7.32 -24.38 41.92
C ALA A 294 -8.34 -25.49 42.22
N LYS A 295 -8.99 -26.07 41.20
CA LYS A 295 -9.86 -27.24 41.35
C LYS A 295 -9.08 -28.50 41.72
N ASP A 296 -7.91 -28.71 41.11
CA ASP A 296 -7.03 -29.84 41.43
C ASP A 296 -6.51 -29.77 42.88
N GLU A 297 -6.09 -28.60 43.37
CA GLU A 297 -5.70 -28.44 44.79
C GLU A 297 -6.90 -28.66 45.74
N ALA A 298 -8.06 -28.09 45.43
CA ALA A 298 -9.28 -28.27 46.23
C ALA A 298 -9.83 -29.72 46.21
N ALA A 299 -9.39 -30.56 45.27
CA ALA A 299 -9.64 -32.00 45.27
C ALA A 299 -8.67 -32.73 46.22
N LYS A 300 -7.37 -32.43 46.17
CA LYS A 300 -6.36 -33.00 47.08
C LYS A 300 -6.68 -32.73 48.55
N ASP A 301 -7.11 -31.51 48.88
CA ASP A 301 -7.47 -31.15 50.26
C ASP A 301 -8.67 -31.95 50.81
N LYS A 302 -9.53 -32.49 49.93
CA LYS A 302 -10.67 -33.35 50.31
C LYS A 302 -10.30 -34.83 50.48
N GLU A 303 -9.19 -35.28 49.89
CA GLU A 303 -8.66 -36.64 50.07
C GLU A 303 -7.76 -36.76 51.31
N LYS A 304 -7.41 -35.65 51.96
CA LYS A 304 -6.60 -35.64 53.18
C LYS A 304 -7.42 -36.20 54.36
N PRO A 305 -7.00 -37.31 55.01
CA PRO A 305 -7.75 -37.88 56.13
C PRO A 305 -7.82 -36.88 57.28
N ALA A 306 -8.99 -36.81 57.94
CA ALA A 306 -9.11 -36.08 59.19
C ALA A 306 -8.14 -36.67 60.23
N PRO A 307 -7.47 -35.84 61.06
CA PRO A 307 -6.58 -36.36 62.10
C PRO A 307 -7.37 -37.25 63.05
N GLY A 308 -6.85 -38.46 63.29
CA GLY A 308 -7.47 -39.44 64.17
C GLY A 308 -7.73 -38.86 65.55
N LYS A 309 -8.94 -39.06 66.08
CA LYS A 309 -9.21 -38.82 67.50
C LYS A 309 -8.69 -40.02 68.28
N ASP A 310 -7.45 -39.92 68.74
CA ASP A 310 -6.89 -40.87 69.71
C ASP A 310 -7.61 -40.66 71.06
N GLY A 311 -8.72 -41.37 71.23
CA GLY A 311 -9.49 -41.46 72.47
C GLY A 311 -9.37 -42.88 73.03
N GLN A 312 -8.82 -42.98 74.22
CA GLN A 312 -8.67 -44.24 74.97
C GLN A 312 -9.98 -45.03 75.04
N ASP A 313 -9.91 -46.34 74.83
CA ASP A 313 -10.36 -47.25 75.88
C ASP A 313 -9.57 -48.57 75.87
N GLN A 314 -9.45 -49.18 77.05
CA GLN A 314 -8.66 -50.39 77.31
C GLN A 314 -9.61 -51.43 77.92
N GLY A 315 -10.25 -52.24 77.07
CA GLY A 315 -11.30 -53.19 77.46
C GLY A 315 -11.06 -54.59 76.90
N ASP A 316 -10.73 -55.52 77.80
CA ASP A 316 -10.40 -56.91 77.49
C ASP A 316 -11.66 -57.81 77.39
N GLY A 317 -11.57 -58.91 76.65
CA GLY A 317 -12.46 -60.07 76.82
C GLY A 317 -13.63 -60.32 75.86
N SER A 318 -13.46 -61.36 75.03
CA SER A 318 -14.47 -62.38 74.66
C SER A 318 -15.74 -62.01 73.87
N GLY A 319 -15.94 -62.64 72.70
CA GLY A 319 -17.23 -62.69 72.00
C GLY A 319 -17.14 -63.29 70.59
N SER A 320 -17.86 -64.39 70.33
CA SER A 320 -17.85 -65.11 69.04
C SER A 320 -18.98 -64.66 68.09
N GLY A 321 -18.71 -64.71 66.78
CA GLY A 321 -19.68 -64.55 65.67
C GLY A 321 -19.31 -63.42 64.70
N GLY A 322 -19.38 -63.56 63.37
CA GLY A 322 -19.66 -64.75 62.55
C GLY A 322 -20.02 -64.39 61.10
N GLY A 323 -19.13 -64.71 60.13
CA GLY A 323 -19.36 -64.51 58.68
C GLY A 323 -19.29 -63.06 58.17
N THR A 324 -19.16 -62.72 56.87
CA THR A 324 -18.85 -63.49 55.64
C THR A 324 -18.51 -62.49 54.51
N SER A 325 -17.29 -62.52 53.95
CA SER A 325 -16.86 -61.89 52.66
C SER A 325 -15.33 -61.90 52.56
N SER A 326 -14.66 -61.95 51.40
CA SER A 326 -15.03 -62.30 50.02
C SER A 326 -13.71 -62.48 49.22
N THR A 327 -13.57 -63.58 48.47
CA THR A 327 -12.40 -63.87 47.61
C THR A 327 -12.39 -62.94 46.39
N GLY A 328 -11.32 -62.16 46.16
CA GLY A 328 -10.20 -62.51 45.26
C GLY A 328 -10.25 -61.67 43.97
N SER A 329 -9.21 -61.51 43.17
CA SER A 329 -7.80 -61.94 43.27
C SER A 329 -6.95 -60.95 42.46
N GLY A 330 -5.74 -60.63 42.92
CA GLY A 330 -4.74 -59.94 42.07
C GLY A 330 -3.88 -60.93 41.31
N SER A 331 -3.11 -60.45 40.32
CA SER A 331 -1.65 -60.71 40.16
C SER A 331 -1.12 -60.29 38.78
N GLY A 332 0.11 -59.77 38.76
CA GLY A 332 1.17 -60.44 37.99
C GLY A 332 1.44 -59.99 36.56
N SER A 333 2.48 -59.18 36.38
CA SER A 333 3.19 -59.01 35.11
C SER A 333 4.08 -60.23 34.79
N GLY A 334 4.28 -60.54 33.51
CA GLY A 334 5.23 -61.57 33.07
C GLY A 334 5.33 -61.70 31.54
N ASN A 335 6.49 -61.39 30.97
CA ASN A 335 6.77 -61.58 29.53
C ASN A 335 6.92 -63.06 29.17
N THR A 336 6.56 -63.44 27.93
CA THR A 336 7.38 -64.33 27.07
C THR A 336 6.92 -64.26 25.60
N ALA A 337 7.80 -64.62 24.68
CA ALA A 337 7.66 -64.40 23.24
C ALA A 337 7.06 -65.60 22.47
N VAL A 338 6.48 -65.34 21.29
CA VAL A 338 6.30 -66.33 20.21
C VAL A 338 6.63 -65.66 18.87
N ALA A 339 7.21 -66.43 17.94
CA ALA A 339 7.76 -65.96 16.67
C ALA A 339 6.73 -65.90 15.52
N ALA A 340 7.17 -65.38 14.36
CA ALA A 340 6.39 -65.17 13.16
C ALA A 340 6.10 -66.46 12.36
N GLN A 341 5.03 -66.44 11.53
CA GLN A 341 4.87 -67.32 10.38
C GLN A 341 3.99 -66.68 9.28
N ASP A 342 4.38 -66.90 8.02
CA ASP A 342 3.74 -66.37 6.79
C ASP A 342 2.38 -67.03 6.44
N GLY A 343 1.57 -66.37 5.59
CA GLY A 343 0.50 -67.06 4.86
C GLY A 343 -0.67 -66.25 4.27
N ASN A 344 -0.45 -65.59 3.12
CA ASN A 344 -1.41 -65.25 2.03
C ASN A 344 -2.93 -65.10 2.28
N GLY A 345 -3.50 -63.93 1.93
CA GLY A 345 -4.94 -63.75 1.65
C GLY A 345 -5.36 -62.29 1.41
N ALA A 346 -5.43 -61.85 0.15
CA ALA A 346 -5.80 -60.48 -0.28
C ALA A 346 -7.26 -60.39 -0.80
N PRO A 347 -7.81 -59.24 -1.28
CA PRO A 347 -7.44 -57.81 -1.12
C PRO A 347 -8.64 -56.88 -0.75
N LEU A 348 -8.38 -55.67 -0.27
CA LEU A 348 -9.24 -54.48 -0.52
C LEU A 348 -8.40 -53.21 -0.78
N ALA A 349 -8.87 -52.38 -1.71
CA ALA A 349 -8.32 -51.14 -2.27
C ALA A 349 -7.60 -50.19 -1.27
N THR A 350 -6.42 -49.60 -1.56
CA THR A 350 -6.12 -48.48 -2.51
C THR A 350 -7.07 -47.28 -2.34
N THR A 351 -6.66 -46.01 -2.16
CA THR A 351 -5.45 -45.25 -2.53
C THR A 351 -4.91 -44.41 -1.35
N GLY A 352 -3.68 -43.90 -1.25
CA GLY A 352 -2.56 -43.81 -2.19
C GLY A 352 -1.82 -42.46 -2.02
N ALA A 353 -0.49 -42.49 -1.93
CA ALA A 353 0.45 -41.38 -1.67
C ALA A 353 0.41 -40.74 -0.25
N GLY A 354 1.53 -40.52 0.45
CA GLY A 354 2.92 -40.91 0.15
C GLY A 354 3.93 -39.91 0.72
N ASP A 355 4.74 -40.34 1.70
CA ASP A 355 5.85 -39.53 2.21
C ASP A 355 7.00 -39.44 1.20
N ASN A 356 7.59 -38.24 1.05
CA ASN A 356 9.05 -38.12 1.00
C ASN A 356 9.53 -36.68 1.27
N THR A 357 10.59 -36.61 2.08
CA THR A 357 11.38 -35.41 2.40
C THR A 357 12.14 -34.85 1.19
N THR A 358 12.44 -33.53 1.18
CA THR A 358 13.77 -32.92 0.90
C THR A 358 13.71 -31.50 0.27
N PHE A 359 14.25 -30.51 0.99
CA PHE A 359 14.89 -29.25 0.59
C PHE A 359 14.32 -28.28 -0.49
N ILE A 360 14.15 -27.03 -0.05
CA ILE A 360 14.70 -25.77 -0.62
C ILE A 360 14.94 -25.68 -2.14
N ALA A 361 14.18 -24.81 -2.83
CA ALA A 361 14.72 -23.71 -3.68
C ALA A 361 13.60 -22.78 -4.20
N GLY A 362 13.95 -21.50 -4.42
CA GLY A 362 13.01 -20.41 -4.70
C GLY A 362 12.34 -20.36 -6.09
N GLY A 363 11.53 -19.33 -6.29
CA GLY A 363 10.93 -19.00 -7.59
C GLY A 363 9.56 -18.33 -7.50
N ALA A 364 9.50 -17.04 -7.83
CA ALA A 364 8.29 -16.23 -7.92
C ALA A 364 7.23 -16.75 -8.93
N GLY A 365 5.96 -16.37 -8.75
CA GLY A 365 4.99 -16.39 -9.87
C GLY A 365 3.49 -16.53 -9.54
N THR A 366 2.84 -15.45 -9.11
CA THR A 366 1.44 -15.05 -9.43
C THR A 366 0.33 -16.11 -9.67
N ALA A 367 -0.72 -16.08 -8.83
CA ALA A 367 -2.11 -16.36 -9.24
C ALA A 367 -3.14 -15.64 -8.32
N LEU A 368 -4.34 -15.37 -8.84
CA LEU A 368 -5.36 -14.47 -8.28
C LEU A 368 -6.33 -15.13 -7.26
N VAL A 369 -6.73 -14.34 -6.26
CA VAL A 369 -8.08 -14.14 -5.68
C VAL A 369 -9.02 -15.36 -5.55
N ALA A 370 -9.39 -15.69 -4.30
CA ALA A 370 -10.81 -15.79 -3.87
C ALA A 370 -10.99 -15.96 -2.34
N GLY A 371 -11.71 -15.02 -1.72
CA GLY A 371 -12.71 -15.29 -0.67
C GLY A 371 -12.30 -15.78 0.74
N ALA A 372 -12.39 -14.88 1.73
CA ALA A 372 -12.95 -15.18 3.06
C ALA A 372 -13.24 -13.88 3.85
N GLY A 373 -14.36 -13.23 3.56
CA GLY A 373 -14.81 -12.05 4.30
C GLY A 373 -16.26 -12.18 4.76
N LEU A 374 -16.48 -12.73 5.97
CA LEU A 374 -17.74 -12.59 6.71
C LEU A 374 -17.65 -13.21 8.12
N LEU A 375 -17.89 -12.38 9.15
CA LEU A 375 -18.73 -12.63 10.35
C LEU A 375 -18.24 -11.80 11.54
N LEU A 376 -18.99 -10.75 11.91
CA LEU A 376 -19.55 -10.56 13.26
C LEU A 376 -20.39 -9.25 13.31
N ALA A 377 -21.72 -9.38 13.28
CA ALA A 377 -22.64 -8.24 13.50
C ALA A 377 -24.02 -8.70 13.99
N ALA A 378 -24.13 -9.15 15.25
CA ALA A 378 -25.43 -9.46 15.86
C ALA A 378 -25.44 -9.54 17.41
N ARG A 379 -25.21 -8.42 18.14
CA ARG A 379 -25.62 -8.35 19.56
C ARG A 379 -25.86 -6.95 20.12
N MET A 380 -26.93 -6.27 19.68
CA MET A 380 -27.54 -5.17 20.45
C MET A 380 -28.98 -4.83 19.99
N ARG A 381 -29.96 -5.68 20.34
CA ARG A 381 -31.38 -5.26 20.44
C ARG A 381 -32.23 -6.24 21.26
N ARG A 382 -32.21 -6.10 22.59
CA ARG A 382 -33.24 -6.60 23.53
C ARG A 382 -33.17 -5.88 24.87
N ALA A 383 -33.59 -4.62 24.87
CA ALA A 383 -34.05 -3.87 26.03
C ALA A 383 -35.07 -2.84 25.51
N GLY A 384 -36.26 -2.76 26.11
CA GLY A 384 -37.33 -1.85 25.66
C GLY A 384 -38.45 -2.47 24.83
N ALA A 385 -39.07 -3.55 25.33
CA ALA A 385 -40.45 -3.94 24.96
C ALA A 385 -41.00 -4.97 25.97
N ASN A 386 -41.62 -4.48 27.06
CA ASN A 386 -42.82 -4.99 27.75
C ASN A 386 -42.80 -4.69 29.26
N ALA A 387 -43.90 -4.08 29.72
CA ALA A 387 -44.28 -3.81 31.12
C ALA A 387 -43.29 -2.97 31.95
#